data_AF-A0A7L5YKS8-F1
#
_entry.id   AF-A0A7L5YKS8-F1
#
_cell.length_a   1.000
_cell.length_b   1.000
_cell.length_c   1.000
_cell.angle_alpha   90.00
_cell.angle_beta   90.00
_cell.angle_gamma   90.00
#
_symmetry.space_group_name_H-M   'P 1'
#
loop_
_entity.id
_entity.type
_entity.pdbx_description
1 polymer ?
#
loop_
_entity_poly.entity_id
_entity_poly.type
_entity_poly.pdbx_seq_one_letter_code
_entity_poly.pdbx_strand_id
1 'polypeptide(L)'
;MIRFLDNGAYGGSLEVPLPPGASLAIVADNGVRPAIEAIGRLVIKLTEPLVPPPGGEQGGAIPQRTLALNGLLIEGGVRIQGARTAAQTHGPVSIDLAHCTLMATGIETDTALTAGQAAALSVQLDCCIVGPLLLDADLGQLSLSNCIIDAARPLCAGGTGPLVGPAVCLAHTTVFGRVWVRDLGANEVIFVDPIQAAQPATGQSVQRSYIPPGSIGPDGAPYAAINPEVEPPQFVSTRYGDPAYAQLSVHCAPVILGGAANGSEIGAFSTRHTVQAEANLRAALAEYLPLALRPALFVQT
;
A
#
# COMPACT_ATOMS: atom_id res chain seq x y z
N MET A 1 -6.04 17.94 14.38
CA MET A 1 -6.50 17.57 13.02
C MET A 1 -6.31 18.75 12.10
N ILE A 2 -5.79 18.53 10.90
CA ILE A 2 -5.65 19.50 9.82
C ILE A 2 -6.56 19.01 8.69
N ARG A 3 -7.39 19.91 8.15
CA ARG A 3 -8.31 19.61 7.05
C ARG A 3 -8.09 20.60 5.91
N PHE A 4 -7.91 20.09 4.70
CA PHE A 4 -7.88 20.88 3.47
C PHE A 4 -9.27 20.96 2.86
N LEU A 5 -9.67 22.16 2.44
CA LEU A 5 -10.99 22.44 1.84
C LEU A 5 -10.88 22.83 0.36
N ASP A 6 -9.69 22.73 -0.22
CA ASP A 6 -9.38 23.12 -1.59
C ASP A 6 -8.42 22.13 -2.26
N ASN A 7 -8.18 22.35 -3.56
CA ASN A 7 -7.22 21.61 -4.38
C ASN A 7 -5.86 22.34 -4.47
N GLY A 8 -5.51 23.13 -3.44
CA GLY A 8 -4.28 23.91 -3.43
C GLY A 8 -3.03 23.04 -3.45
N ALA A 9 -1.93 23.65 -3.91
CA ALA A 9 -0.59 23.11 -3.78
C ALA A 9 0.11 23.72 -2.56
N TYR A 10 0.58 22.86 -1.66
CA TYR A 10 1.18 23.23 -0.38
C TYR A 10 2.64 22.81 -0.37
N GLY A 11 3.51 23.76 -0.69
CA GLY A 11 4.95 23.53 -0.81
C GLY A 11 5.75 23.84 0.45
N GLY A 12 7.01 23.38 0.44
CA GLY A 12 8.03 23.75 1.43
C GLY A 12 8.74 22.55 2.05
N SER A 13 9.57 22.83 3.06
CA SER A 13 10.15 21.78 3.91
C SER A 13 9.10 21.34 4.91
N LEU A 14 8.44 20.22 4.63
CA LEU A 14 7.34 19.71 5.44
C LEU A 14 7.83 18.61 6.38
N GLU A 15 7.85 18.96 7.66
CA GLU A 15 8.22 18.05 8.74
C GLU A 15 7.03 17.88 9.69
N VAL A 16 6.68 16.63 9.97
CA VAL A 16 5.62 16.26 10.90
C VAL A 16 6.28 15.67 12.16
N PRO A 17 6.48 16.47 13.22
CA PRO A 17 6.98 15.96 14.48
C PRO A 17 5.89 15.14 15.18
N LEU A 18 6.22 13.91 15.55
CA LEU A 18 5.38 12.99 16.31
C LEU A 18 6.04 12.67 17.67
N PRO A 19 5.81 13.50 18.70
CA PRO A 19 6.23 13.18 20.07
C PRO A 19 5.43 11.99 20.63
N PRO A 20 5.85 11.39 21.76
CA PRO A 20 5.07 10.35 22.42
C PRO A 20 3.64 10.82 22.73
N GLY A 21 2.64 9.97 22.44
CA GLY A 21 1.23 10.33 22.62
C GLY A 21 0.62 11.24 21.56
N ALA A 22 1.38 11.66 20.54
CA ALA A 22 0.86 12.50 19.48
C ALA A 22 -0.18 11.77 18.62
N SER A 23 -1.32 12.41 18.40
CA SER A 23 -2.33 11.99 17.44
C SER A 23 -2.61 13.12 16.46
N LEU A 24 -2.25 12.91 15.20
CA LEU A 24 -2.45 13.88 14.12
C LEU A 24 -3.17 13.23 12.94
N ALA A 25 -4.20 13.89 12.45
CA ALA A 25 -4.85 13.56 11.19
C ALA A 25 -4.73 14.75 10.25
N ILE A 26 -4.26 14.51 9.02
CA ILE A 26 -4.17 15.47 7.92
C ILE A 26 -5.04 14.92 6.79
N VAL A 27 -6.16 15.58 6.51
CA VAL A 27 -7.18 15.04 5.61
C VAL A 27 -7.62 16.04 4.57
N ALA A 28 -7.90 15.56 3.37
CA ALA A 28 -8.68 16.26 2.36
C ALA A 28 -10.17 16.14 2.69
N ASP A 29 -10.94 17.18 2.36
CA ASP A 29 -12.40 17.09 2.38
C ASP A 29 -12.96 16.34 1.15
N ASN A 30 -14.23 15.99 1.18
CA ASN A 30 -14.85 15.28 0.06
C ASN A 30 -14.82 16.13 -1.21
N GLY A 31 -14.40 15.51 -2.32
CA GLY A 31 -14.35 16.17 -3.63
C GLY A 31 -13.13 17.07 -3.85
N VAL A 32 -12.19 17.12 -2.89
CA VAL A 32 -10.91 17.81 -3.07
C VAL A 32 -9.72 16.86 -2.94
N ARG A 33 -8.61 17.25 -3.57
CA ARG A 33 -7.34 16.51 -3.68
C ARG A 33 -6.19 17.51 -3.57
N PRO A 34 -5.84 17.98 -2.35
CA PRO A 34 -4.72 18.89 -2.16
C PRO A 34 -3.39 18.22 -2.53
N ALA A 35 -2.50 19.00 -3.13
CA ALA A 35 -1.16 18.57 -3.47
C ALA A 35 -0.17 19.04 -2.40
N ILE A 36 0.65 18.12 -1.90
CA ILE A 36 1.74 18.38 -0.96
C ILE A 36 3.04 18.35 -1.75
N GLU A 37 3.57 19.53 -2.06
CA GLU A 37 4.79 19.73 -2.85
C GLU A 37 6.01 19.85 -1.92
N ALA A 38 6.33 18.75 -1.23
CA ALA A 38 7.47 18.75 -0.32
C ALA A 38 8.78 18.92 -1.10
N ILE A 39 9.64 19.83 -0.66
CA ILE A 39 11.01 19.91 -1.19
C ILE A 39 11.73 18.62 -0.79
N GLY A 40 11.90 17.71 -1.74
CA GLY A 40 12.42 16.38 -1.47
C GLY A 40 11.32 15.41 -1.05
N ARG A 41 11.02 15.29 0.25
CA ARG A 41 10.02 14.35 0.80
C ARG A 41 9.31 14.94 2.01
N LEU A 42 8.07 14.50 2.28
CA LEU A 42 7.41 14.72 3.57
C LEU A 42 8.13 13.91 4.66
N VAL A 43 8.68 14.58 5.68
CA VAL A 43 9.45 13.91 6.74
C VAL A 43 8.59 13.73 7.98
N ILE A 44 8.36 12.49 8.38
CA ILE A 44 7.72 12.13 9.64
C ILE A 44 8.81 11.90 10.67
N LYS A 45 8.93 12.79 11.66
CA LYS A 45 9.98 12.74 12.68
C LYS A 45 9.44 12.18 13.97
N LEU A 46 9.92 11.01 14.37
CA LEU A 46 9.66 10.48 15.71
C LEU A 46 10.51 11.28 16.69
N THR A 47 9.91 12.23 17.40
CA THR A 47 10.62 13.10 18.34
C THR A 47 10.57 12.57 19.77
N GLU A 48 11.46 13.09 20.60
CA GLU A 48 11.40 12.94 22.06
C GLU A 48 10.30 13.84 22.67
N PRO A 49 9.84 13.55 23.89
CA PRO A 49 8.91 14.43 24.58
C PRO A 49 9.59 15.78 24.87
N LEU A 50 8.89 16.88 24.56
CA LEU A 50 9.36 18.25 24.77
C LEU A 50 9.62 18.58 26.25
N VAL A 51 8.96 17.86 27.16
CA VAL A 51 9.10 17.98 28.62
C VAL A 51 9.37 16.59 29.18
N PRO A 52 10.50 16.35 29.87
CA PRO A 52 10.71 15.08 30.56
C PRO A 52 9.63 14.92 31.64
N PRO A 53 9.03 13.73 31.80
CA PRO A 53 7.99 13.52 32.79
C PRO A 53 8.51 13.91 34.19
N PRO A 54 7.75 14.68 34.98
CA PRO A 54 8.15 15.03 36.34
C PRO A 54 8.13 13.75 37.20
N GLY A 55 9.31 13.31 37.64
CA GLY A 55 9.50 12.05 38.36
C GLY A 55 9.90 10.92 37.43
N GLY A 56 11.08 10.34 37.69
CA GLY A 56 11.68 9.25 36.91
C GLY A 56 10.96 7.90 37.07
N GLU A 57 9.63 7.87 36.94
CA GLU A 57 8.87 6.63 36.89
C GLU A 57 9.08 5.96 35.53
N GLN A 58 10.13 5.15 35.43
CA GLN A 58 10.48 4.32 34.27
C GLN A 58 9.53 3.11 34.05
N GLY A 59 8.28 3.18 34.51
CA GLY A 59 7.36 2.04 34.55
C GLY A 59 6.03 2.21 33.78
N GLY A 60 5.78 3.39 33.19
CA GLY A 60 4.54 3.66 32.46
C GLY A 60 4.56 3.09 31.03
N ALA A 61 3.44 2.54 30.57
CA ALA A 61 3.26 2.21 29.16
C ALA A 61 3.50 3.46 28.29
N ILE A 62 4.42 3.39 27.34
CA ILE A 62 4.76 4.53 26.50
C ILE A 62 3.56 4.83 25.59
N PRO A 63 3.07 6.08 25.57
CA PRO A 63 1.85 6.41 24.85
C PRO A 63 2.02 6.25 23.33
N GLN A 64 1.01 5.67 22.70
CA GLN A 64 0.95 5.41 21.26
C GLN A 64 1.01 6.72 20.46
N ARG A 65 1.67 6.67 19.29
CA ARG A 65 1.69 7.76 18.31
C ARG A 65 0.85 7.36 17.11
N THR A 66 0.03 8.26 16.59
CA THR A 66 -0.80 8.01 15.41
C THR A 66 -0.73 9.15 14.42
N LEU A 67 -0.44 8.85 13.16
CA LEU A 67 -0.55 9.78 12.05
C LEU A 67 -1.48 9.21 10.99
N ALA A 68 -2.55 9.94 10.66
CA ALA A 68 -3.44 9.59 9.57
C ALA A 68 -3.33 10.62 8.43
N LEU A 69 -3.05 10.17 7.21
CA LEU A 69 -3.07 10.97 5.99
C LEU A 69 -4.22 10.47 5.10
N ASN A 70 -5.14 11.36 4.70
CA ASN A 70 -6.29 10.96 3.89
C ASN A 70 -6.51 11.89 2.68
N GLY A 71 -6.64 11.32 1.48
CA GLY A 71 -7.07 12.05 0.28
C GLY A 71 -6.01 12.96 -0.33
N LEU A 72 -4.74 12.80 0.04
CA LEU A 72 -3.66 13.69 -0.36
C LEU A 72 -2.98 13.21 -1.66
N LEU A 73 -2.49 14.15 -2.46
CA LEU A 73 -1.42 13.90 -3.43
C LEU A 73 -0.11 14.36 -2.78
N ILE A 74 0.86 13.47 -2.60
CA ILE A 74 2.15 13.79 -1.96
C ILE A 74 3.25 13.64 -3.00
N GLU A 75 3.74 14.77 -3.48
CA GLU A 75 4.88 14.81 -4.39
C GLU A 75 6.18 14.59 -3.59
N GLY A 76 7.10 13.81 -4.15
CA GLY A 76 8.37 13.52 -3.49
C GLY A 76 8.31 12.46 -2.38
N GLY A 77 7.12 11.95 -2.05
CA GLY A 77 6.92 10.78 -1.18
C GLY A 77 7.16 11.06 0.31
N VAL A 78 7.24 9.99 1.10
CA VAL A 78 7.32 10.05 2.57
C VAL A 78 8.61 9.44 3.07
N ARG A 79 9.23 10.08 4.07
CA ARG A 79 10.37 9.54 4.82
C ARG A 79 10.02 9.46 6.29
N ILE A 80 10.20 8.29 6.89
CA ILE A 80 10.01 8.06 8.32
C ILE A 80 11.38 8.09 9.00
N GLN A 81 11.58 9.06 9.89
CA GLN A 81 12.83 9.30 10.58
C GLN A 81 12.71 8.99 12.08
N GLY A 82 13.61 8.15 12.57
CA GLY A 82 13.73 7.78 13.98
C GLY A 82 14.34 8.86 14.86
N ALA A 83 14.15 8.73 16.19
CA ALA A 83 14.89 9.50 17.18
C ALA A 83 16.33 8.94 17.29
N ARG A 84 17.34 9.82 17.37
CA ARG A 84 18.78 9.46 17.33
C ARG A 84 19.31 8.74 18.58
N THR A 85 18.49 8.53 19.60
CA THR A 85 18.89 8.06 20.93
C THR A 85 18.46 6.61 21.14
N ALA A 86 19.45 5.73 21.30
CA ALA A 86 19.27 4.28 21.49
C ALA A 86 18.74 3.85 22.89
N ALA A 87 18.48 4.81 23.79
CA ALA A 87 18.34 4.54 25.22
C ALA A 87 16.90 4.48 25.75
N GLN A 88 15.88 4.62 24.91
CA GLN A 88 14.48 4.60 25.36
C GLN A 88 13.70 3.50 24.66
N THR A 89 12.90 2.76 25.41
CA THR A 89 11.82 1.94 24.88
C THR A 89 10.94 2.82 23.99
N HIS A 90 10.57 2.31 22.82
CA HIS A 90 9.73 3.02 21.87
C HIS A 90 8.30 2.53 21.99
N GLY A 91 7.36 3.44 22.25
CA GLY A 91 5.94 3.14 22.21
C GLY A 91 5.47 2.88 20.78
N PRO A 92 4.32 2.23 20.60
CA PRO A 92 3.79 1.90 19.28
C PRO A 92 3.55 3.16 18.44
N VAL A 93 3.84 3.08 17.16
CA VAL A 93 3.63 4.12 16.16
C VAL A 93 2.77 3.54 15.04
N SER A 94 1.60 4.13 14.80
CA SER A 94 0.75 3.78 13.65
C SER A 94 0.74 4.96 12.66
N ILE A 95 1.01 4.64 11.40
CA ILE A 95 0.97 5.57 10.28
C ILE A 95 0.00 5.00 9.26
N ASP A 96 -1.13 5.67 9.12
CA ASP A 96 -2.23 5.23 8.28
C ASP A 96 -2.37 6.19 7.10
N LEU A 97 -2.35 5.65 5.89
CA LEU A 97 -2.55 6.39 4.65
C LEU A 97 -3.78 5.83 3.94
N ALA A 98 -4.76 6.69 3.70
CA ALA A 98 -5.98 6.34 2.99
C ALA A 98 -6.18 7.25 1.77
N HIS A 99 -6.58 6.71 0.63
CA HIS A 99 -6.88 7.51 -0.58
C HIS A 99 -5.74 8.46 -1.00
N CYS A 100 -4.48 8.08 -0.72
CA CYS A 100 -3.31 8.91 -0.99
C CYS A 100 -2.61 8.48 -2.28
N THR A 101 -1.93 9.42 -2.93
CA THR A 101 -1.07 9.14 -4.08
C THR A 101 0.34 9.65 -3.80
N LEU A 102 1.33 8.75 -3.85
CA LEU A 102 2.72 8.99 -3.52
C LEU A 102 3.64 8.46 -4.62
N MET A 103 3.51 9.01 -5.83
CA MET A 103 4.28 8.57 -6.99
C MET A 103 5.65 9.26 -7.07
N ALA A 104 6.59 8.65 -7.82
CA ALA A 104 8.03 8.97 -7.96
C ALA A 104 9.00 8.37 -6.92
N THR A 105 8.67 8.39 -5.63
CA THR A 105 9.63 7.96 -4.57
C THR A 105 9.00 7.09 -3.46
N GLY A 106 7.67 7.03 -3.39
CA GLY A 106 6.92 6.21 -2.44
C GLY A 106 7.25 6.51 -0.98
N ILE A 107 7.52 5.46 -0.18
CA ILE A 107 7.76 5.57 1.26
C ILE A 107 9.11 4.94 1.59
N GLU A 108 9.91 5.61 2.40
CA GLU A 108 11.14 5.02 2.93
C GLU A 108 11.33 5.25 4.42
N THR A 109 11.99 4.30 5.07
CA THR A 109 12.56 4.49 6.40
C THR A 109 13.97 5.07 6.29
N ASP A 110 14.30 6.03 7.13
CA ASP A 110 15.65 6.57 7.25
C ASP A 110 16.60 5.50 7.83
N THR A 111 17.84 5.44 7.34
CA THR A 111 18.94 4.63 7.91
C THR A 111 19.23 4.91 9.39
N ALA A 112 18.80 6.07 9.90
CA ALA A 112 18.90 6.41 11.32
C ALA A 112 17.81 5.79 12.20
N LEU A 113 16.81 5.11 11.61
CA LEU A 113 15.77 4.39 12.35
C LEU A 113 16.41 3.17 13.02
N THR A 114 16.27 3.05 14.35
CA THR A 114 16.81 1.88 15.06
C THR A 114 15.88 0.68 14.89
N ALA A 115 16.40 -0.54 15.00
CA ALA A 115 15.59 -1.77 14.93
C ALA A 115 14.43 -1.77 15.93
N GLY A 116 14.62 -1.22 17.14
CA GLY A 116 13.55 -1.09 18.13
C GLY A 116 12.46 -0.09 17.73
N GLN A 117 12.79 0.96 16.97
CA GLN A 117 11.81 1.90 16.42
C GLN A 117 11.06 1.29 15.24
N ALA A 118 11.77 0.58 14.35
CA ALA A 118 11.17 -0.14 13.25
C ALA A 118 10.17 -1.20 13.76
N ALA A 119 10.54 -1.97 14.78
CA ALA A 119 9.68 -2.98 15.39
C ALA A 119 8.42 -2.40 16.05
N ALA A 120 8.46 -1.15 16.51
CA ALA A 120 7.31 -0.45 17.08
C ALA A 120 6.43 0.26 16.04
N LEU A 121 6.87 0.29 14.78
CA LEU A 121 6.21 1.01 13.69
C LEU A 121 5.27 0.07 12.89
N SER A 122 4.03 0.51 12.76
CA SER A 122 3.00 -0.08 11.92
C SER A 122 2.63 0.91 10.81
N VAL A 123 2.65 0.44 9.57
CA VAL A 123 2.26 1.23 8.40
C VAL A 123 1.09 0.54 7.71
N GLN A 124 -0.02 1.27 7.56
CA GLN A 124 -1.20 0.80 6.87
C GLN A 124 -1.52 1.69 5.66
N LEU A 125 -1.74 1.05 4.51
CA LEU A 125 -2.13 1.71 3.27
C LEU A 125 -3.49 1.18 2.83
N ASP A 126 -4.46 2.06 2.62
CA ASP A 126 -5.76 1.73 2.05
C ASP A 126 -6.09 2.63 0.85
N CYS A 127 -6.54 2.04 -0.26
CA CYS A 127 -6.94 2.78 -1.45
C CYS A 127 -5.84 3.74 -1.98
N CYS A 128 -4.57 3.36 -1.88
CA CYS A 128 -3.45 4.21 -2.23
C CYS A 128 -2.80 3.84 -3.56
N ILE A 129 -2.21 4.83 -4.23
CA ILE A 129 -1.27 4.62 -5.35
C ILE A 129 0.11 5.04 -4.85
N VAL A 130 1.06 4.12 -4.75
CA VAL A 130 2.35 4.39 -4.11
C VAL A 130 3.48 3.92 -5.01
N GLY A 131 4.54 4.72 -5.05
CA GLY A 131 5.80 4.34 -5.67
C GLY A 131 6.54 3.25 -4.87
N PRO A 132 7.88 3.18 -4.97
CA PRO A 132 8.67 2.21 -4.23
C PRO A 132 8.52 2.30 -2.72
N LEU A 133 8.46 1.16 -2.06
CA LEU A 133 8.42 1.04 -0.60
C LEU A 133 9.79 0.50 -0.13
N LEU A 134 10.60 1.39 0.45
CA LEU A 134 11.96 1.10 0.93
C LEU A 134 11.96 1.10 2.46
N LEU A 135 11.41 0.05 3.06
CA LEU A 135 11.08 -0.02 4.49
C LEU A 135 12.00 -0.99 5.22
N ASP A 136 12.44 -0.63 6.43
CA ASP A 136 13.31 -1.46 7.25
C ASP A 136 12.80 -2.90 7.44
N ALA A 137 13.70 -3.88 7.45
CA ALA A 137 13.35 -5.30 7.59
C ALA A 137 12.70 -5.63 8.95
N ASP A 138 13.05 -4.87 9.99
CA ASP A 138 12.54 -5.04 11.35
C ASP A 138 11.22 -4.30 11.58
N LEU A 139 10.58 -3.75 10.53
CA LEU A 139 9.27 -3.13 10.64
C LEU A 139 8.27 -4.07 11.32
N GLY A 140 7.56 -3.55 12.33
CA GLY A 140 6.62 -4.31 13.12
C GLY A 140 5.46 -4.86 12.30
N GLN A 141 4.82 -4.00 11.50
CA GLN A 141 3.71 -4.39 10.63
C GLN A 141 3.63 -3.52 9.38
N LEU A 142 3.38 -4.17 8.23
CA LEU A 142 3.04 -3.53 6.97
C LEU A 142 1.78 -4.16 6.39
N SER A 143 0.72 -3.38 6.22
CA SER A 143 -0.56 -3.84 5.67
C SER A 143 -1.00 -2.95 4.51
N LEU A 144 -1.33 -3.56 3.38
CA LEU A 144 -1.84 -2.87 2.20
C LEU A 144 -3.19 -3.46 1.78
N SER A 145 -4.14 -2.60 1.49
CA SER A 145 -5.47 -2.96 1.00
C SER A 145 -5.91 -2.04 -0.13
N ASN A 146 -6.48 -2.58 -1.20
CA ASN A 146 -7.00 -1.78 -2.32
C ASN A 146 -5.94 -0.86 -2.96
N CYS A 147 -4.67 -1.28 -2.96
CA CYS A 147 -3.55 -0.44 -3.36
C CYS A 147 -3.02 -0.78 -4.75
N ILE A 148 -2.42 0.22 -5.40
CA ILE A 148 -1.54 0.02 -6.55
C ILE A 148 -0.13 0.41 -6.13
N ILE A 149 0.80 -0.53 -6.23
CA ILE A 149 2.22 -0.28 -5.98
C ILE A 149 2.94 -0.26 -7.32
N ASP A 150 3.56 0.86 -7.65
CA ASP A 150 4.31 1.07 -8.89
C ASP A 150 5.77 1.31 -8.60
N ALA A 151 6.52 0.22 -8.64
CA ALA A 151 7.85 0.20 -8.10
C ALA A 151 8.83 -0.13 -9.24
N ALA A 152 9.33 0.90 -9.94
CA ALA A 152 10.49 0.74 -10.81
C ALA A 152 11.72 0.18 -10.04
N ARG A 153 11.73 0.36 -8.71
CA ARG A 153 12.61 -0.29 -7.75
C ARG A 153 11.80 -1.23 -6.86
N PRO A 154 12.37 -2.35 -6.41
CA PRO A 154 11.63 -3.33 -5.63
C PRO A 154 11.05 -2.79 -4.32
N LEU A 155 9.97 -3.41 -3.83
CA LEU A 155 9.58 -3.36 -2.41
C LEU A 155 10.67 -4.09 -1.61
N CYS A 156 11.48 -3.37 -0.83
CA CYS A 156 12.65 -3.96 -0.17
C CYS A 156 13.12 -3.15 1.05
N ALA A 157 14.08 -3.69 1.81
CA ALA A 157 14.74 -2.93 2.86
C ALA A 157 15.59 -1.79 2.31
N GLY A 158 15.40 -0.59 2.87
CA GLY A 158 16.27 0.56 2.64
C GLY A 158 17.61 0.39 3.36
N GLY A 159 18.60 -0.25 2.73
CA GLY A 159 19.93 -0.43 3.32
C GLY A 159 20.96 -1.08 2.39
N THR A 160 22.22 -1.14 2.84
CA THR A 160 23.37 -1.71 2.09
C THR A 160 23.54 -3.24 2.25
N GLY A 161 22.60 -3.91 2.92
CA GLY A 161 22.61 -5.36 3.17
C GLY A 161 21.87 -6.18 2.11
N PRO A 162 21.79 -7.52 2.26
CA PRO A 162 20.89 -8.33 1.44
C PRO A 162 19.48 -7.75 1.53
N LEU A 163 18.88 -7.46 0.37
CA LEU A 163 17.60 -6.78 0.28
C LEU A 163 16.46 -7.71 0.71
N VAL A 164 16.22 -7.83 2.01
CA VAL A 164 15.05 -8.50 2.57
C VAL A 164 14.20 -7.41 3.22
N GLY A 165 13.04 -7.11 2.64
CA GLY A 165 12.08 -6.18 3.23
C GLY A 165 11.33 -6.79 4.43
N PRO A 166 10.40 -6.05 5.03
CA PRO A 166 9.67 -6.50 6.21
C PRO A 166 8.68 -7.62 5.92
N ALA A 167 8.03 -8.12 6.97
CA ALA A 167 6.82 -8.93 6.82
C ALA A 167 5.67 -8.04 6.28
N VAL A 168 4.94 -8.53 5.28
CA VAL A 168 3.85 -7.78 4.64
C VAL A 168 2.57 -8.60 4.51
N CYS A 169 1.44 -7.94 4.77
CA CYS A 169 0.11 -8.45 4.46
C CYS A 169 -0.51 -7.61 3.34
N LEU A 170 -0.86 -8.25 2.23
CA LEU A 170 -1.44 -7.63 1.05
C LEU A 170 -2.85 -8.18 0.80
N ALA A 171 -3.81 -7.29 0.59
CA ALA A 171 -5.16 -7.64 0.20
C ALA A 171 -5.60 -6.77 -0.99
N HIS A 172 -6.26 -7.37 -2.00
CA HIS A 172 -6.89 -6.59 -3.08
C HIS A 172 -5.91 -5.57 -3.70
N THR A 173 -4.69 -6.00 -4.04
CA THR A 173 -3.59 -5.08 -4.38
C THR A 173 -2.93 -5.51 -5.68
N THR A 174 -2.54 -4.54 -6.52
CA THR A 174 -1.76 -4.79 -7.74
C THR A 174 -0.36 -4.23 -7.56
N VAL A 175 0.67 -5.06 -7.79
CA VAL A 175 2.07 -4.70 -7.61
C VAL A 175 2.81 -4.81 -8.93
N PHE A 176 3.29 -3.67 -9.43
CA PHE A 176 4.28 -3.56 -10.49
C PHE A 176 5.66 -3.42 -9.87
N GLY A 177 6.64 -4.17 -10.36
CA GLY A 177 7.97 -4.22 -9.80
C GLY A 177 8.20 -5.42 -8.88
N ARG A 178 9.49 -5.74 -8.71
CA ARG A 178 9.92 -6.88 -7.89
C ARG A 178 9.59 -6.66 -6.43
N VAL A 179 9.36 -7.74 -5.69
CA VAL A 179 9.08 -7.68 -4.25
C VAL A 179 10.06 -8.53 -3.49
N TRP A 180 10.68 -7.97 -2.47
CA TRP A 180 11.63 -8.65 -1.59
C TRP A 180 11.19 -8.46 -0.14
N VAL A 181 10.72 -9.52 0.49
CA VAL A 181 10.07 -9.46 1.82
C VAL A 181 10.54 -10.62 2.71
N ARG A 182 10.47 -10.42 4.02
CA ARG A 182 10.76 -11.48 4.99
C ARG A 182 9.65 -12.51 4.99
N ASP A 183 8.41 -12.06 5.13
CA ASP A 183 7.19 -12.87 5.16
C ASP A 183 6.15 -12.22 4.23
N LEU A 184 5.37 -13.04 3.52
CA LEU A 184 4.33 -12.61 2.59
C LEU A 184 3.00 -13.29 2.92
N GLY A 185 2.04 -12.50 3.42
CA GLY A 185 0.62 -12.80 3.34
C GLY A 185 0.00 -12.10 2.13
N ALA A 186 -0.66 -12.83 1.23
CA ALA A 186 -1.33 -12.23 0.08
C ALA A 186 -2.72 -12.84 -0.16
N ASN A 187 -3.74 -12.00 -0.28
CA ASN A 187 -5.10 -12.41 -0.62
C ASN A 187 -5.64 -11.54 -1.75
N GLU A 188 -5.98 -12.13 -2.90
CA GLU A 188 -6.52 -11.40 -4.06
C GLU A 188 -5.56 -10.33 -4.58
N VAL A 189 -4.28 -10.70 -4.67
CA VAL A 189 -3.18 -9.82 -5.09
C VAL A 189 -2.69 -10.21 -6.47
N ILE A 190 -2.32 -9.23 -7.28
CA ILE A 190 -1.63 -9.44 -8.55
C ILE A 190 -0.19 -8.97 -8.41
N PHE A 191 0.75 -9.88 -8.59
CA PHE A 191 2.15 -9.54 -8.79
C PHE A 191 2.47 -9.60 -10.28
N VAL A 192 2.95 -8.51 -10.86
CA VAL A 192 3.33 -8.46 -12.27
C VAL A 192 4.76 -8.97 -12.47
N ASP A 193 5.64 -8.66 -11.52
CA ASP A 193 7.04 -9.08 -11.52
C ASP A 193 7.36 -10.10 -10.40
N PRO A 194 8.46 -10.87 -10.53
CA PRO A 194 8.82 -11.90 -9.56
C PRO A 194 9.01 -11.39 -8.13
N ILE A 195 8.59 -12.22 -7.18
CA ILE A 195 8.72 -11.97 -5.74
C ILE A 195 9.78 -12.88 -5.11
N GLN A 196 10.37 -12.46 -4.00
CA GLN A 196 11.27 -13.25 -3.16
C GLN A 196 10.86 -13.09 -1.69
N ALA A 197 10.48 -14.20 -1.06
CA ALA A 197 10.19 -14.27 0.36
C ALA A 197 11.31 -15.04 1.09
N ALA A 198 11.80 -14.53 2.22
CA ALA A 198 12.93 -15.13 2.94
C ALA A 198 12.53 -16.12 4.05
N GLN A 199 11.29 -16.07 4.56
CA GLN A 199 10.80 -16.92 5.65
C GLN A 199 9.39 -17.47 5.35
N PRO A 200 9.07 -18.71 5.81
CA PRO A 200 7.75 -19.31 5.63
C PRO A 200 6.68 -18.43 6.24
N ALA A 201 5.60 -18.21 5.49
CA ALA A 201 4.55 -17.33 5.95
C ALA A 201 3.97 -17.86 7.26
N THR A 202 4.00 -17.03 8.30
CA THR A 202 3.53 -17.39 9.64
C THR A 202 1.99 -17.32 9.64
N GLY A 203 1.34 -18.27 8.96
CA GLY A 203 -0.09 -18.52 9.10
C GLY A 203 -1.04 -17.91 8.05
N GLN A 204 -0.58 -17.15 7.05
CA GLN A 204 -1.43 -16.73 5.92
C GLN A 204 -0.76 -17.06 4.59
N SER A 205 -1.07 -18.25 4.09
CA SER A 205 -0.73 -18.67 2.72
C SER A 205 -1.26 -17.67 1.71
N VAL A 206 -0.50 -17.46 0.64
CA VAL A 206 -1.00 -16.78 -0.57
C VAL A 206 -2.29 -17.49 -1.02
N GLN A 207 -3.33 -16.71 -1.27
CA GLN A 207 -4.66 -17.18 -1.68
C GLN A 207 -5.22 -16.29 -2.77
N ARG A 208 -5.92 -16.90 -3.74
CA ARG A 208 -6.63 -16.18 -4.83
C ARG A 208 -5.77 -15.09 -5.49
N SER A 209 -4.46 -15.29 -5.56
CA SER A 209 -3.51 -14.28 -6.01
C SER A 209 -2.74 -14.81 -7.22
N TYR A 210 -2.35 -13.92 -8.12
CA TYR A 210 -1.50 -14.27 -9.25
C TYR A 210 -0.03 -14.06 -8.88
N ILE A 211 0.77 -15.12 -8.94
CA ILE A 211 2.23 -15.08 -8.74
C ILE A 211 2.92 -15.43 -10.06
N PRO A 212 3.80 -14.57 -10.58
CA PRO A 212 4.45 -14.80 -11.86
C PRO A 212 5.55 -15.86 -11.73
N PRO A 213 5.86 -16.58 -12.83
CA PRO A 213 6.99 -17.49 -12.89
C PRO A 213 8.31 -16.83 -12.49
N GLY A 214 9.21 -17.60 -11.88
CA GLY A 214 10.51 -17.10 -11.39
C GLY A 214 10.47 -16.47 -9.99
N SER A 215 9.31 -16.47 -9.33
CA SER A 215 9.18 -16.10 -7.92
C SER A 215 9.80 -17.16 -7.01
N ILE A 216 10.47 -16.71 -5.94
CA ILE A 216 11.26 -17.53 -5.02
C ILE A 216 10.62 -17.47 -3.62
N GLY A 217 10.40 -18.63 -3.04
CA GLY A 217 9.93 -18.80 -1.67
C GLY A 217 11.07 -18.93 -0.65
N PRO A 218 10.71 -19.13 0.63
CA PRO A 218 11.60 -19.11 1.79
C PRO A 218 12.81 -20.03 1.70
N ASP A 219 12.61 -21.25 1.20
CA ASP A 219 13.66 -22.28 1.11
C ASP A 219 14.48 -22.17 -0.19
N GLY A 220 14.37 -21.05 -0.91
CA GLY A 220 14.90 -20.89 -2.26
C GLY A 220 14.12 -21.69 -3.31
N ALA A 221 13.09 -22.42 -2.91
CA ALA A 221 12.19 -23.15 -3.81
C ALA A 221 11.32 -22.16 -4.60
N PRO A 222 10.92 -22.48 -5.85
CA PRO A 222 9.97 -21.68 -6.59
C PRO A 222 8.67 -21.52 -5.80
N TYR A 223 8.12 -20.31 -5.78
CA TYR A 223 6.80 -20.10 -5.22
C TYR A 223 5.78 -20.90 -6.06
N ALA A 224 4.97 -21.73 -5.42
CA ALA A 224 3.93 -22.46 -6.13
C ALA A 224 2.92 -21.45 -6.68
N ALA A 225 2.89 -21.29 -8.02
CA ALA A 225 1.89 -20.44 -8.65
C ALA A 225 0.50 -20.99 -8.32
N ILE A 226 -0.37 -20.11 -7.84
CA ILE A 226 -1.79 -20.41 -7.75
C ILE A 226 -2.29 -20.31 -9.18
N ASN A 227 -2.40 -21.46 -9.85
CA ASN A 227 -2.75 -21.63 -11.27
C ASN A 227 -1.57 -21.38 -12.25
N PRO A 228 -0.59 -22.29 -12.35
CA PRO A 228 0.61 -22.13 -13.18
C PRO A 228 0.36 -22.04 -14.69
N GLU A 229 -0.81 -22.47 -15.15
CA GLU A 229 -1.20 -22.45 -16.57
C GLU A 229 -1.87 -21.14 -16.99
N VAL A 230 -2.05 -20.20 -16.05
CA VAL A 230 -2.77 -18.95 -16.30
C VAL A 230 -1.87 -17.96 -17.00
N GLU A 231 -2.35 -17.46 -18.13
CA GLU A 231 -1.72 -16.35 -18.85
C GLU A 231 -1.49 -15.15 -17.93
N PRO A 232 -0.39 -14.40 -18.13
CA PRO A 232 -0.10 -13.24 -17.30
C PRO A 232 -1.24 -12.20 -17.36
N PRO A 233 -1.46 -11.44 -16.27
CA PRO A 233 -2.49 -10.43 -16.21
C PRO A 233 -2.30 -9.39 -17.32
N GLN A 234 -3.36 -9.12 -18.07
CA GLN A 234 -3.37 -8.12 -19.12
C GLN A 234 -4.06 -6.86 -18.59
N PHE A 235 -3.42 -5.71 -18.75
CA PHE A 235 -3.92 -4.42 -18.31
C PHE A 235 -4.35 -3.56 -19.50
N VAL A 236 -5.33 -2.69 -19.29
CA VAL A 236 -5.70 -1.65 -20.27
C VAL A 236 -4.55 -0.64 -20.40
N SER A 237 -3.99 -0.20 -19.28
CA SER A 237 -2.75 0.57 -19.24
C SER A 237 -1.93 0.25 -17.99
N THR A 238 -0.61 0.19 -18.16
CA THR A 238 0.38 0.12 -17.08
C THR A 238 1.10 1.45 -16.88
N ARG A 239 0.73 2.49 -17.63
CA ARG A 239 1.36 3.80 -17.55
C ARG A 239 0.63 4.66 -16.52
N TYR A 240 1.34 5.05 -15.48
CA TYR A 240 0.81 6.02 -14.52
C TYR A 240 0.43 7.34 -15.20
N GLY A 241 -0.74 7.86 -14.85
CA GLY A 241 -1.34 9.05 -15.45
C GLY A 241 -2.45 8.74 -16.46
N ASP A 242 -2.51 7.52 -16.99
CA ASP A 242 -3.62 7.10 -17.84
C ASP A 242 -4.88 6.85 -16.98
N PRO A 243 -6.09 7.19 -17.45
CA PRO A 243 -7.33 6.98 -16.69
C PRO A 243 -7.59 5.52 -16.29
N ALA A 244 -7.18 4.59 -17.17
CA ALA A 244 -7.32 3.15 -16.98
C ALA A 244 -6.07 2.49 -16.36
N TYR A 245 -5.23 3.28 -15.70
CA TYR A 245 -4.01 2.79 -15.07
C TYR A 245 -4.28 1.62 -14.10
N ALA A 246 -3.57 0.52 -14.32
CA ALA A 246 -3.67 -0.75 -13.59
C ALA A 246 -5.02 -1.46 -13.65
N GLN A 247 -5.96 -1.00 -14.47
CA GLN A 247 -7.21 -1.72 -14.71
C GLN A 247 -6.95 -2.93 -15.59
N LEU A 248 -7.56 -4.08 -15.26
CA LEU A 248 -7.44 -5.27 -16.07
C LEU A 248 -8.20 -5.10 -17.38
N SER A 249 -7.62 -5.64 -18.44
CA SER A 249 -8.27 -5.77 -19.74
C SER A 249 -9.38 -6.80 -19.66
N VAL A 250 -10.47 -6.55 -20.38
CA VAL A 250 -11.56 -7.52 -20.57
C VAL A 250 -11.10 -8.82 -21.26
N HIS A 251 -9.90 -8.82 -21.85
CA HIS A 251 -9.27 -9.99 -22.45
C HIS A 251 -8.39 -10.78 -21.47
N CYS A 252 -8.27 -10.34 -20.22
CA CYS A 252 -7.53 -11.05 -19.19
C CYS A 252 -8.20 -12.39 -18.87
N ALA A 253 -7.42 -13.35 -18.36
CA ALA A 253 -7.92 -14.69 -18.05
C ALA A 253 -9.13 -14.63 -17.09
N PRO A 254 -10.20 -15.44 -17.30
CA PRO A 254 -11.41 -15.40 -16.46
C PRO A 254 -11.15 -15.65 -14.98
N VAL A 255 -10.14 -16.47 -14.66
CA VAL A 255 -9.72 -16.75 -13.28
C VAL A 255 -9.08 -15.55 -12.57
N ILE A 256 -8.64 -14.53 -13.31
CA ILE A 256 -8.18 -13.25 -12.77
C ILE A 256 -9.37 -12.28 -12.69
N LEU A 257 -10.19 -12.18 -13.74
CA LEU A 257 -11.36 -11.28 -13.78
C LEU A 257 -12.51 -11.68 -12.84
N GLY A 258 -12.57 -12.94 -12.40
CA GLY A 258 -13.56 -13.44 -11.45
C GLY A 258 -12.95 -14.19 -10.26
N GLY A 259 -11.65 -14.04 -10.02
CA GLY A 259 -10.89 -14.82 -9.04
C GLY A 259 -11.07 -14.38 -7.58
N ALA A 260 -11.65 -13.20 -7.34
CA ALA A 260 -11.88 -12.71 -5.99
C ALA A 260 -12.96 -13.52 -5.27
N ALA A 261 -12.95 -13.53 -3.92
CA ALA A 261 -13.93 -14.27 -3.12
C ALA A 261 -15.37 -13.82 -3.37
N ASN A 262 -15.58 -12.56 -3.77
CA ASN A 262 -16.86 -11.98 -4.11
C ASN A 262 -17.24 -12.18 -5.60
N GLY A 263 -16.41 -12.86 -6.39
CA GLY A 263 -16.57 -13.07 -7.83
C GLY A 263 -16.18 -11.88 -8.71
N SER A 264 -15.54 -10.85 -8.15
CA SER A 264 -14.95 -9.74 -8.90
C SER A 264 -13.53 -10.10 -9.37
N GLU A 265 -12.88 -9.14 -10.02
CA GLU A 265 -11.48 -9.29 -10.41
C GLU A 265 -10.55 -9.25 -9.19
N ILE A 266 -9.43 -9.96 -9.26
CA ILE A 266 -8.37 -9.86 -8.24
C ILE A 266 -7.57 -8.55 -8.42
N GLY A 267 -6.83 -8.13 -7.40
CA GLY A 267 -6.00 -6.93 -7.43
C GLY A 267 -6.69 -5.66 -6.94
N ALA A 268 -6.14 -4.49 -7.29
CA ALA A 268 -6.50 -3.17 -6.75
C ALA A 268 -7.98 -2.77 -6.92
N PHE A 269 -8.66 -3.35 -7.91
CA PHE A 269 -10.02 -2.98 -8.30
C PHE A 269 -11.10 -3.97 -7.84
N SER A 270 -10.75 -5.00 -7.06
CA SER A 270 -11.71 -6.03 -6.59
C SER A 270 -12.89 -5.46 -5.81
N THR A 271 -12.69 -4.33 -5.12
CA THR A 271 -13.73 -3.65 -4.33
C THR A 271 -14.60 -2.70 -5.13
N ARG A 272 -14.27 -2.42 -6.41
CA ARG A 272 -15.11 -1.56 -7.27
C ARG A 272 -16.36 -2.27 -7.81
N HIS A 273 -16.48 -3.58 -7.61
CA HIS A 273 -17.64 -4.38 -8.02
C HIS A 273 -18.04 -4.18 -9.49
N THR A 274 -17.12 -3.78 -10.37
CA THR A 274 -17.44 -3.45 -11.77
C THR A 274 -18.02 -4.66 -12.51
N VAL A 275 -17.54 -5.86 -12.19
CA VAL A 275 -18.07 -7.14 -12.69
C VAL A 275 -19.52 -7.38 -12.22
N GLN A 276 -19.82 -7.16 -10.94
CA GLN A 276 -21.17 -7.32 -10.40
C GLN A 276 -22.11 -6.22 -10.92
N ALA A 277 -21.63 -4.99 -11.06
CA ALA A 277 -22.40 -3.89 -11.63
C ALA A 277 -22.76 -4.19 -13.09
N GLU A 278 -21.82 -4.71 -13.89
CA GLU A 278 -22.10 -5.16 -15.24
C GLU A 278 -23.09 -6.34 -15.28
N ALA A 279 -22.89 -7.36 -14.44
CA ALA A 279 -23.78 -8.52 -14.37
C ALA A 279 -25.21 -8.12 -13.97
N ASN A 280 -25.36 -7.26 -12.95
CA ASN A 280 -26.64 -6.71 -12.53
C ASN A 280 -27.27 -5.85 -13.62
N LEU A 281 -26.48 -5.04 -14.33
CA LEU A 281 -26.97 -4.22 -15.43
C LEU A 281 -27.43 -5.08 -16.61
N ARG A 282 -26.70 -6.15 -16.96
CA ARG A 282 -27.12 -7.13 -17.97
C ARG A 282 -28.42 -7.83 -17.57
N ALA A 283 -28.55 -8.24 -16.31
CA ALA A 283 -29.78 -8.85 -15.80
C ALA A 283 -30.96 -7.88 -15.86
N ALA A 284 -30.77 -6.64 -15.41
CA ALA A 284 -31.79 -5.60 -15.48
C ALA A 284 -32.19 -5.26 -16.93
N LEU A 285 -31.22 -5.20 -17.85
CA LEU A 285 -31.50 -5.02 -19.27
C LEU A 285 -32.25 -6.23 -19.86
N ALA A 286 -31.94 -7.45 -19.46
CA ALA A 286 -32.70 -8.62 -19.92
C ALA A 286 -34.16 -8.61 -19.43
N GLU A 287 -34.40 -8.12 -18.21
CA GLU A 287 -35.72 -8.10 -17.58
C GLU A 287 -36.58 -6.91 -18.01
N TYR A 288 -35.99 -5.72 -18.15
CA TYR A 288 -36.73 -4.46 -18.32
C TYR A 288 -36.58 -3.80 -19.69
N LEU A 289 -35.80 -4.37 -20.62
CA LEU A 289 -35.64 -3.76 -21.95
C LEU A 289 -36.91 -3.95 -22.79
N PRO A 290 -37.46 -2.86 -23.38
CA PRO A 290 -38.61 -2.95 -24.27
C PRO A 290 -38.38 -3.89 -25.46
N LEU A 291 -39.45 -4.57 -25.88
CA LEU A 291 -39.47 -5.39 -27.09
C LEU A 291 -38.95 -4.61 -28.31
N ALA A 292 -38.11 -5.27 -29.11
CA ALA A 292 -37.42 -4.76 -30.30
C ALA A 292 -36.18 -3.87 -30.06
N LEU A 293 -35.72 -3.69 -28.82
CA LEU A 293 -34.40 -3.09 -28.54
C LEU A 293 -33.34 -4.16 -28.27
N ARG A 294 -32.08 -3.88 -28.62
CA ARG A 294 -30.92 -4.69 -28.26
C ARG A 294 -29.94 -3.83 -27.47
N PRO A 295 -29.57 -4.20 -26.24
CA PRO A 295 -28.63 -3.42 -25.48
C PRO A 295 -27.22 -3.69 -25.99
N ALA A 296 -26.42 -2.63 -26.08
CA ALA A 296 -24.97 -2.72 -26.26
C ALA A 296 -24.33 -2.00 -25.08
N LEU A 297 -23.48 -2.73 -24.34
CA LEU A 297 -22.70 -2.17 -23.24
C LEU A 297 -21.39 -1.65 -23.81
N PHE A 298 -21.13 -0.37 -23.59
CA PHE A 298 -19.87 0.27 -23.92
C PHE A 298 -19.16 0.59 -22.61
N VAL A 299 -18.02 -0.05 -22.39
CA VAL A 299 -17.15 0.26 -21.25
C VAL A 299 -16.31 1.45 -21.68
N GLN A 300 -16.49 2.60 -21.03
CA GLN A 300 -15.67 3.77 -21.28
C GLN A 300 -14.57 3.83 -20.22
N THR A 301 -13.34 3.59 -20.68
CA THR A 301 -12.10 3.73 -19.92
C THR A 301 -11.65 5.18 -19.85
#